data_AF-A0A854CHJ4-F1
#
_entry.id   AF-A0A854CHJ4-F1
#
_cell.length_a   1.000
_cell.length_b   1.000
_cell.length_c   1.000
_cell.angle_alpha   90.00
_cell.angle_beta   90.00
_cell.angle_gamma   90.00
#
_symmetry.space_group_name_H-M   'P 1'
#
loop_
_entity.id
_entity.type
_entity.pdbx_description
1 polymer ?
#
loop_
_entity_poly.entity_id
_entity_poly.type
_entity_poly.pdbx_seq_one_letter_code
_entity_poly.pdbx_strand_id
1 'polypeptide(L)'
;SQPGELRGERRALGKTFSQAAGTHQTVKLAAHEGVGQANHSQLIAEQAPLPALLTSVKTTVPGTAYADAKGAAAERRASPGDDRVPHTGDALLGLAAPAGIGVVAGQGLSWSVGETLTLASGAGSEAAIAGDARLHSGQAIGVLAAAVDGGQTQANSLSLVSGEGALDVQAQSDDVRVQSKEGLKLISANADVALAAGKTLHLAVAGGASVTIEGGNITVACPGTITVHASKKSFVGPVQQAYPLP
;
A
#
# COMPACT_ATOMS: atom_id res chain seq x y z
N SER A 1 20.94 23.48 -2.50
CA SER A 1 20.65 22.34 -1.61
C SER A 1 21.73 21.29 -1.81
N GLN A 2 22.45 20.91 -0.75
CA GLN A 2 23.46 19.86 -0.87
C GLN A 2 22.76 18.51 -1.14
N PRO A 3 23.29 17.65 -2.03
CA PRO A 3 22.70 16.34 -2.33
C PRO A 3 22.45 15.45 -1.09
N GLY A 4 23.21 15.69 0.00
CA GLY A 4 23.06 15.00 1.28
C GLY A 4 21.80 15.36 2.07
N GLU A 5 21.30 16.60 1.97
CA GLU A 5 20.10 17.05 2.70
C GLU A 5 18.84 16.38 2.13
N LEU A 6 18.69 16.41 0.80
CA LEU A 6 17.59 15.73 0.08
C LEU A 6 17.55 14.22 0.37
N ARG A 7 18.70 13.60 0.60
CA ARG A 7 18.80 12.17 0.91
C ARG A 7 18.50 11.88 2.38
N GLY A 8 18.82 12.79 3.29
CA GLY A 8 18.42 12.71 4.70
C GLY A 8 16.89 12.80 4.85
N GLU A 9 16.27 13.73 4.13
CA GLU A 9 14.81 13.89 4.05
C GLU A 9 14.14 12.61 3.51
N ARG A 10 14.71 12.00 2.46
CA ARG A 10 14.20 10.74 1.90
C ARG A 10 14.23 9.56 2.87
N ARG A 11 15.25 9.48 3.75
CA ARG A 11 15.29 8.46 4.82
C ARG A 11 14.20 8.69 5.86
N ALA A 12 13.98 9.94 6.28
CA ALA A 12 12.92 10.28 7.21
C ALA A 12 11.54 9.95 6.62
N LEU A 13 11.33 10.30 5.35
CA LEU A 13 10.13 10.00 4.59
C LEU A 13 9.87 8.49 4.50
N GLY A 14 10.90 7.70 4.18
CA GLY A 14 10.81 6.24 4.13
C GLY A 14 10.41 5.62 5.48
N LYS A 15 10.94 6.14 6.59
CA LYS A 15 10.56 5.71 7.94
C LYS A 15 9.09 6.00 8.22
N THR A 16 8.66 7.24 7.98
CA THR A 16 7.28 7.69 8.24
C THR A 16 6.27 6.85 7.44
N PHE A 17 6.51 6.65 6.14
CA PHE A 17 5.62 5.84 5.32
C PHE A 17 5.67 4.35 5.66
N SER A 18 6.83 3.80 6.05
CA SER A 18 6.89 2.40 6.50
C SER A 18 6.09 2.18 7.79
N GLN A 19 6.20 3.12 8.74
CA GLN A 19 5.42 3.09 9.96
C GLN A 19 3.92 3.22 9.67
N ALA A 20 3.53 4.17 8.83
CA ALA A 20 2.14 4.37 8.46
C ALA A 20 1.57 3.16 7.71
N ALA A 21 2.36 2.54 6.83
CA ALA A 21 2.01 1.26 6.19
C ALA A 21 1.72 0.17 7.23
N GLY A 22 2.55 0.05 8.26
CA GLY A 22 2.29 -0.87 9.38
C GLY A 22 1.01 -0.54 10.15
N THR A 23 0.78 0.73 10.48
CA THR A 23 -0.43 1.18 11.22
C THR A 23 -1.71 0.93 10.42
N HIS A 24 -1.68 1.18 9.11
CA HIS A 24 -2.82 1.00 8.20
C HIS A 24 -2.87 -0.39 7.55
N GLN A 25 -2.09 -1.35 8.06
CA GLN A 25 -2.12 -2.76 7.67
C GLN A 25 -1.92 -3.01 6.17
N THR A 26 -1.09 -2.21 5.51
CA THR A 26 -0.61 -2.47 4.14
C THR A 26 0.85 -2.97 4.17
N VAL A 27 1.44 -3.26 3.01
CA VAL A 27 2.84 -3.70 2.94
C VAL A 27 3.81 -2.55 3.21
N LYS A 28 4.76 -2.82 4.11
CA LYS A 28 5.81 -1.88 4.53
C LYS A 28 6.82 -1.63 3.42
N LEU A 29 7.57 -0.53 3.54
CA LEU A 29 8.56 -0.14 2.53
C LEU A 29 9.82 -1.01 2.66
N ALA A 30 10.03 -1.93 1.72
CA ALA A 30 11.22 -2.78 1.66
C ALA A 30 12.54 -1.97 1.62
N ALA A 31 12.53 -0.77 1.05
CA ALA A 31 13.70 0.12 1.03
C ALA A 31 14.07 0.65 2.43
N HIS A 32 13.12 0.66 3.38
CA HIS A 32 13.35 1.05 4.77
C HIS A 32 13.52 -0.15 5.70
N GLU A 33 12.73 -1.21 5.52
CA GLU A 33 12.77 -2.40 6.38
C GLU A 33 13.88 -3.39 5.98
N GLY A 34 14.18 -3.50 4.68
CA GLY A 34 14.95 -4.59 4.07
C GLY A 34 14.08 -5.48 3.17
N VAL A 35 14.65 -6.02 2.09
CA VAL A 35 13.88 -6.77 1.06
C VAL A 35 13.64 -8.22 1.46
N GLY A 36 14.68 -8.93 1.91
CA GLY A 36 14.59 -10.33 2.34
C GLY A 36 14.73 -10.54 3.85
N GLN A 37 15.45 -9.64 4.51
CA GLN A 37 15.69 -9.67 5.96
C GLN A 37 15.64 -8.24 6.50
N ALA A 38 15.09 -8.10 7.71
CA ALA A 38 15.05 -6.81 8.40
C ALA A 38 16.47 -6.25 8.61
N ASN A 39 16.65 -4.96 8.33
CA ASN A 39 17.92 -4.23 8.43
C ASN A 39 19.06 -4.86 7.62
N HIS A 40 18.76 -5.36 6.42
CA HIS A 40 19.76 -5.95 5.52
C HIS A 40 19.68 -5.32 4.11
N SER A 41 20.85 -5.16 3.49
CA SER A 41 20.99 -4.77 2.09
C SER A 41 22.24 -5.37 1.45
N GLN A 42 22.27 -5.45 0.12
CA GLN A 42 23.44 -5.86 -0.65
C GLN A 42 24.60 -4.87 -0.54
N LEU A 43 24.31 -3.58 -0.29
CA LEU A 43 25.33 -2.54 -0.18
C LEU A 43 26.04 -2.58 1.19
N ILE A 44 25.27 -2.67 2.28
CA ILE A 44 25.77 -2.79 3.65
C ILE A 44 24.87 -3.79 4.40
N ALA A 45 25.45 -4.94 4.77
CA ALA A 45 24.69 -6.10 5.26
C ALA A 45 23.89 -5.83 6.55
N GLU A 46 24.31 -4.87 7.36
CA GLU A 46 23.69 -4.54 8.65
C GLU A 46 22.72 -3.35 8.56
N GLN A 47 22.42 -2.89 7.35
CA GLN A 47 21.54 -1.74 7.11
C GLN A 47 20.55 -2.05 6.01
N ALA A 48 19.32 -1.56 6.15
CA ALA A 48 18.35 -1.58 5.06
C ALA A 48 18.81 -0.68 3.88
N PRO A 49 18.23 -0.85 2.66
CA PRO A 49 18.74 -0.21 1.44
C PRO A 49 18.86 1.33 1.50
N LEU A 50 17.85 2.05 2.00
CA LEU A 50 17.89 3.51 2.12
C LEU A 50 18.94 4.00 3.13
N PRO A 51 18.99 3.46 4.37
CA PRO A 51 20.09 3.76 5.29
C PRO A 51 21.47 3.44 4.71
N ALA A 52 21.64 2.30 4.03
CA ALA A 52 22.92 1.90 3.44
C ALA A 52 23.40 2.91 2.38
N LEU A 53 22.51 3.33 1.48
CA LEU A 53 22.78 4.38 0.50
C LEU A 53 23.15 5.70 1.17
N LEU A 54 22.44 6.10 2.24
CA LEU A 54 22.75 7.32 2.96
C LEU A 54 24.13 7.26 3.62
N THR A 55 24.47 6.14 4.27
CA THR A 55 25.78 5.90 4.89
C THR A 55 26.90 6.04 3.86
N SER A 56 26.76 5.37 2.72
CA SER A 56 27.74 5.48 1.63
C SER A 56 27.92 6.92 1.17
N VAL A 57 26.83 7.66 0.96
CA VAL A 57 26.86 9.04 0.44
C VAL A 57 27.40 10.05 1.45
N LYS A 58 27.22 9.82 2.75
CA LYS A 58 27.73 10.70 3.81
C LYS A 58 29.22 10.52 4.07
N THR A 59 29.87 9.60 3.37
CA THR A 59 31.30 9.34 3.54
C THR A 59 32.12 10.60 3.24
N THR A 60 33.13 10.85 4.06
CA THR A 60 34.17 11.82 3.76
C THR A 60 35.50 11.08 3.70
N VAL A 61 36.41 11.54 2.86
CA VAL A 61 37.75 10.94 2.71
C VAL A 61 38.82 12.02 2.85
N PRO A 62 40.06 11.69 3.28
CA PRO A 62 41.16 12.65 3.24
C PRO A 62 41.33 13.24 1.83
N GLY A 63 41.41 14.56 1.74
CA GLY A 63 41.62 15.30 0.49
C GLY A 63 43.09 15.50 0.13
N THR A 64 44.01 14.94 0.91
CA THR A 64 45.45 15.16 0.80
C THR A 64 46.14 14.25 -0.22
N ALA A 65 45.71 12.98 -0.33
CA ALA A 65 46.29 12.01 -1.27
C ALA A 65 45.26 10.96 -1.73
N TYR A 66 45.34 10.56 -3.01
CA TYR A 66 44.40 9.60 -3.60
C TYR A 66 44.45 8.21 -2.95
N ALA A 67 45.65 7.70 -2.62
CA ALA A 67 45.80 6.38 -2.01
C ALA A 67 45.09 6.31 -0.64
N ASP A 68 45.27 7.35 0.18
CA ASP A 68 44.64 7.47 1.49
C ASP A 68 43.12 7.65 1.35
N ALA A 69 42.68 8.45 0.37
CA ALA A 69 41.27 8.62 0.07
C ALA A 69 40.59 7.31 -0.34
N LYS A 70 41.25 6.53 -1.21
CA LYS A 70 40.76 5.23 -1.68
C LYS A 70 40.64 4.22 -0.55
N GLY A 71 41.62 4.16 0.35
CA GLY A 71 41.58 3.29 1.53
C GLY A 71 40.44 3.69 2.48
N ALA A 72 40.29 4.99 2.75
CA ALA A 72 39.30 5.51 3.68
C ALA A 72 37.84 5.42 3.16
N ALA A 73 37.62 5.42 1.84
CA ALA A 73 36.27 5.35 1.27
C ALA A 73 35.51 4.10 1.74
N ALA A 74 36.16 2.94 1.73
CA ALA A 74 35.54 1.67 2.13
C ALA A 74 35.15 1.61 3.61
N GLU A 75 35.72 2.48 4.45
CA GLU A 75 35.34 2.59 5.87
C GLU A 75 33.99 3.26 6.08
N ARG A 76 33.47 3.97 5.06
CA ARG A 76 32.17 4.66 5.06
C ARG A 76 31.97 5.63 6.23
N ARG A 77 33.04 6.31 6.65
CA ARG A 77 33.03 7.23 7.79
C ARG A 77 32.61 8.63 7.38
N ALA A 78 31.66 9.20 8.14
CA ALA A 78 31.29 10.60 8.07
C ALA A 78 32.06 11.40 9.13
N SER A 79 33.36 11.60 8.91
CA SER A 79 34.21 12.35 9.84
C SER A 79 34.28 13.83 9.43
N PRO A 80 34.08 14.77 10.36
CA PRO A 80 34.35 16.19 10.10
C PRO A 80 35.87 16.43 10.04
N GLY A 81 36.29 17.46 9.31
CA GLY A 81 37.69 17.88 9.21
C GLY A 81 37.93 18.74 7.97
N ASP A 82 38.73 19.80 8.12
CA ASP A 82 39.04 20.74 7.02
C ASP A 82 39.85 20.06 5.90
N ASP A 83 40.55 18.97 6.22
CA ASP A 83 41.32 18.13 5.31
C ASP A 83 40.50 17.00 4.68
N ARG A 84 39.18 16.94 4.92
CA ARG A 84 38.30 15.89 4.41
C ARG A 84 37.30 16.44 3.39
N VAL A 85 37.10 15.68 2.32
CA VAL A 85 36.17 16.03 1.24
C VAL A 85 35.03 15.00 1.15
N PRO A 86 33.80 15.41 0.79
CA PRO A 86 32.71 14.49 0.54
C PRO A 86 33.03 13.50 -0.59
N HIS A 87 32.75 12.23 -0.37
CA HIS A 87 32.89 11.16 -1.36
C HIS A 87 31.85 10.06 -1.10
N THR A 88 31.61 9.16 -2.04
CA THR A 88 30.79 7.96 -1.75
C THR A 88 31.66 6.84 -1.19
N GLY A 89 31.17 6.13 -0.18
CA GLY A 89 31.90 4.98 0.39
C GLY A 89 31.93 3.78 -0.56
N ASP A 90 31.01 3.76 -1.54
CA ASP A 90 30.85 2.71 -2.53
C ASP A 90 30.77 3.29 -3.94
N ALA A 91 30.83 2.42 -4.95
CA ALA A 91 30.71 2.79 -6.36
C ALA A 91 29.25 3.15 -6.72
N LEU A 92 28.87 4.41 -6.48
CA LEU A 92 27.53 4.93 -6.72
C LEU A 92 27.54 5.97 -7.85
N LEU A 93 26.53 5.90 -8.72
CA LEU A 93 26.22 6.98 -9.65
C LEU A 93 25.14 7.89 -9.04
N GLY A 94 25.43 9.19 -8.95
CA GLY A 94 24.47 10.19 -8.51
C GLY A 94 24.23 11.23 -9.60
N LEU A 95 22.97 11.49 -9.93
CA LEU A 95 22.57 12.61 -10.77
C LEU A 95 21.87 13.65 -9.88
N ALA A 96 22.32 14.91 -9.96
CA ALA A 96 21.71 16.02 -9.24
C ALA A 96 21.66 17.23 -10.16
N ALA A 97 20.45 17.75 -10.39
CA ALA A 97 20.22 18.92 -11.22
C ALA A 97 19.19 19.84 -10.53
N PRO A 98 19.61 21.02 -10.02
CA PRO A 98 18.72 21.93 -9.29
C PRO A 98 17.49 22.38 -10.09
N ALA A 99 17.61 22.46 -11.42
CA ALA A 99 16.53 22.83 -12.31
C ALA A 99 15.73 21.62 -12.86
N GLY A 100 16.20 20.39 -12.65
CA GLY A 100 15.50 19.16 -13.07
C GLY A 100 16.31 18.24 -14.01
N ILE A 101 15.79 17.02 -14.20
CA ILE A 101 16.34 15.99 -15.09
C ILE A 101 15.22 15.53 -16.02
N GLY A 102 15.45 15.57 -17.33
CA GLY A 102 14.56 15.02 -18.35
C GLY A 102 15.14 13.75 -18.96
N VAL A 103 14.37 12.66 -18.97
CA VAL A 103 14.75 11.40 -19.63
C VAL A 103 13.69 11.09 -20.67
N VAL A 104 14.07 11.10 -21.95
CA VAL A 104 13.17 10.86 -23.08
C VAL A 104 13.75 9.74 -23.93
N ALA A 105 12.91 8.78 -24.31
CA ALA A 105 13.29 7.70 -25.20
C ALA A 105 12.23 7.53 -26.29
N GLY A 106 12.67 7.40 -27.55
CA GLY A 106 11.76 7.29 -28.69
C GLY A 106 11.10 5.91 -28.84
N GLN A 107 11.63 4.88 -28.19
CA GLN A 107 11.14 3.49 -28.31
C GLN A 107 10.83 2.85 -26.97
N GLY A 108 11.62 3.12 -25.93
CA GLY A 108 11.37 2.54 -24.62
C GLY A 108 12.39 2.93 -23.59
N LEU A 109 12.01 2.75 -22.33
CA LEU A 109 12.83 2.97 -21.15
C LEU A 109 12.63 1.77 -20.22
N SER A 110 13.72 1.13 -19.81
CA SER A 110 13.69 -0.02 -18.91
C SER A 110 14.53 0.23 -17.66
N TRP A 111 13.98 -0.11 -16.49
CA TRP A 111 14.73 -0.19 -15.25
C TRP A 111 14.82 -1.65 -14.81
N SER A 112 16.03 -2.11 -14.49
CA SER A 112 16.28 -3.42 -13.89
C SER A 112 17.11 -3.21 -12.63
N VAL A 113 16.59 -3.67 -11.49
CA VAL A 113 17.16 -3.39 -10.17
C VAL A 113 17.22 -4.68 -9.37
N GLY A 114 18.39 -4.98 -8.78
CA GLY A 114 18.62 -6.23 -8.05
C GLY A 114 18.10 -6.26 -6.61
N GLU A 115 17.75 -5.09 -6.03
CA GLU A 115 17.30 -4.99 -4.64
C GLU A 115 16.05 -4.10 -4.51
N THR A 116 16.18 -2.78 -4.61
CA THR A 116 15.02 -1.86 -4.49
C THR A 116 15.04 -0.73 -5.52
N LEU A 117 13.91 -0.55 -6.22
CA LEU A 117 13.61 0.68 -6.94
C LEU A 117 12.74 1.58 -6.08
N THR A 118 13.25 2.75 -5.69
CA THR A 118 12.47 3.75 -4.94
C THR A 118 12.19 4.96 -5.84
N LEU A 119 10.92 5.27 -6.07
CA LEU A 119 10.47 6.54 -6.66
C LEU A 119 9.86 7.37 -5.54
N ALA A 120 10.40 8.57 -5.31
CA ALA A 120 9.92 9.46 -4.25
C ALA A 120 9.98 10.90 -4.70
N SER A 121 8.95 11.67 -4.34
CA SER A 121 8.79 13.07 -4.66
C SER A 121 8.42 13.84 -3.39
N GLY A 122 8.90 15.06 -3.24
CA GLY A 122 8.53 15.92 -2.10
C GLY A 122 7.14 16.54 -2.22
N ALA A 123 6.61 16.64 -3.43
CA ALA A 123 5.26 17.12 -3.73
C ALA A 123 4.42 15.99 -4.37
N GLY A 124 4.08 16.11 -5.66
CA GLY A 124 3.33 15.10 -6.41
C GLY A 124 4.22 14.12 -7.19
N SER A 125 3.66 12.95 -7.50
CA SER A 125 4.16 12.02 -8.50
C SER A 125 3.00 11.68 -9.44
N GLU A 126 3.23 11.72 -10.74
CA GLU A 126 2.22 11.42 -11.75
C GLU A 126 2.76 10.39 -12.74
N ALA A 127 1.92 9.44 -13.12
CA ALA A 127 2.14 8.51 -14.21
C ALA A 127 0.97 8.62 -15.18
N ALA A 128 1.21 9.20 -16.34
CA ALA A 128 0.22 9.32 -17.41
C ALA A 128 0.56 8.31 -18.51
N ILE A 129 -0.32 7.32 -18.73
CA ILE A 129 -0.14 6.25 -19.71
C ILE A 129 -1.29 6.34 -20.72
N ALA A 130 -0.97 6.49 -22.01
CA ALA A 130 -1.97 6.58 -23.07
C ALA A 130 -2.58 5.23 -23.45
N GLY A 131 -1.84 4.14 -23.26
CA GLY A 131 -2.30 2.76 -23.47
C GLY A 131 -2.49 2.04 -22.14
N ASP A 132 -2.05 0.78 -22.09
CA ASP A 132 -2.23 -0.05 -20.90
C ASP A 132 -1.20 0.22 -19.80
N ALA A 133 -1.67 0.39 -18.57
CA ALA A 133 -0.85 0.33 -17.37
C ALA A 133 -0.97 -1.06 -16.73
N ARG A 134 0.17 -1.70 -16.43
CA ARG A 134 0.21 -3.02 -15.79
C ARG A 134 1.15 -2.96 -14.59
N LEU A 135 0.68 -3.45 -13.44
CA LEU A 135 1.47 -3.60 -12.23
C LEU A 135 1.38 -5.06 -11.76
N HIS A 136 2.53 -5.73 -11.74
CA HIS A 136 2.65 -7.12 -11.30
C HIS A 136 3.66 -7.21 -10.17
N SER A 137 3.34 -8.01 -9.16
CA SER A 137 4.23 -8.29 -8.03
C SER A 137 4.21 -9.79 -7.74
N GLY A 138 5.35 -10.36 -7.39
CA GLY A 138 5.44 -11.77 -7.01
C GLY A 138 4.97 -12.05 -5.58
N GLN A 139 4.72 -11.03 -4.77
CA GLN A 139 4.33 -11.17 -3.36
C GLN A 139 3.11 -10.31 -3.04
N ALA A 140 3.27 -8.99 -3.06
CA ALA A 140 2.21 -8.07 -2.66
C ALA A 140 2.28 -6.73 -3.39
N ILE A 141 1.14 -6.07 -3.51
CA ILE A 141 0.99 -4.68 -3.95
C ILE A 141 0.28 -3.94 -2.81
N GLY A 142 0.91 -2.89 -2.29
CA GLY A 142 0.31 -2.01 -1.29
C GLY A 142 0.06 -0.63 -1.86
N VAL A 143 -1.13 -0.11 -1.62
CA VAL A 143 -1.49 1.28 -1.92
C VAL A 143 -1.97 1.93 -0.63
N LEU A 144 -1.34 3.06 -0.28
CA LEU A 144 -1.68 3.83 0.90
C LEU A 144 -1.66 5.31 0.54
N ALA A 145 -2.73 5.99 0.88
CA ALA A 145 -2.86 7.42 0.72
C ALA A 145 -3.21 8.07 2.05
N ALA A 146 -3.04 9.39 2.15
CA ALA A 146 -3.47 10.16 3.32
C ALA A 146 -2.84 9.71 4.67
N ALA A 147 -1.63 9.15 4.63
CA ALA A 147 -1.01 8.49 5.77
C ALA A 147 0.00 9.35 6.55
N VAL A 148 0.06 10.65 6.23
CA VAL A 148 0.88 11.65 6.94
C VAL A 148 -0.02 12.78 7.41
N ASP A 149 0.26 13.27 8.62
CA ASP A 149 -0.49 14.37 9.23
C ASP A 149 -0.20 15.67 8.47
N GLY A 150 -1.25 16.29 7.91
CA GLY A 150 -1.08 17.48 7.09
C GLY A 150 -2.25 17.73 6.15
N GLY A 151 -3.47 17.83 6.72
CA GLY A 151 -4.69 18.35 6.08
C GLY A 151 -5.00 17.81 4.67
N GLN A 152 -5.99 16.92 4.56
CA GLN A 152 -6.51 16.52 3.26
C GLN A 152 -6.93 17.76 2.46
N THR A 153 -6.27 18.01 1.33
CA THR A 153 -6.63 19.09 0.40
C THR A 153 -7.57 18.62 -0.70
N GLN A 154 -7.78 17.30 -0.81
CA GLN A 154 -8.61 16.67 -1.83
C GLN A 154 -9.86 16.08 -1.22
N ALA A 155 -10.92 16.00 -2.03
CA ALA A 155 -12.19 15.40 -1.60
C ALA A 155 -12.08 13.89 -1.33
N ASN A 156 -11.24 13.20 -2.12
CA ASN A 156 -10.99 11.77 -1.98
C ASN A 156 -9.50 11.53 -1.72
N SER A 157 -9.19 10.80 -0.65
CA SER A 157 -7.82 10.38 -0.36
C SER A 157 -7.33 9.30 -1.32
N LEU A 158 -8.22 8.42 -1.78
CA LEU A 158 -7.95 7.38 -2.77
C LEU A 158 -9.20 7.19 -3.63
N SER A 159 -9.05 7.22 -4.95
CA SER A 159 -10.13 6.93 -5.91
C SER A 159 -9.69 5.93 -6.96
N LEU A 160 -10.46 4.85 -7.11
CA LEU A 160 -10.30 3.86 -8.18
C LEU A 160 -11.55 3.94 -9.06
N VAL A 161 -11.37 4.41 -10.29
CA VAL A 161 -12.49 4.75 -11.19
C VAL A 161 -12.20 4.17 -12.58
N SER A 162 -13.18 3.45 -13.14
CA SER A 162 -13.21 3.10 -14.57
C SER A 162 -14.16 4.08 -15.26
N GLY A 163 -13.65 4.89 -16.20
CA GLY A 163 -14.49 5.83 -16.96
C GLY A 163 -15.46 5.11 -17.90
N GLU A 164 -15.03 3.98 -18.44
CA GLU A 164 -15.82 3.04 -19.23
C GLU A 164 -15.39 1.61 -18.86
N GLY A 165 -16.27 0.63 -19.06
CA GLY A 165 -15.99 -0.77 -18.74
C GLY A 165 -16.15 -1.13 -17.26
N ALA A 166 -15.92 -2.41 -16.94
CA ALA A 166 -16.12 -2.95 -15.61
C ALA A 166 -14.90 -2.70 -14.71
N LEU A 167 -15.14 -2.33 -13.45
CA LEU A 167 -14.15 -2.42 -12.38
C LEU A 167 -14.27 -3.80 -11.73
N ASP A 168 -13.27 -4.64 -11.93
CA ASP A 168 -13.24 -6.01 -11.43
C ASP A 168 -12.22 -6.15 -10.29
N VAL A 169 -12.68 -6.64 -9.14
CA VAL A 169 -11.88 -6.80 -7.91
C VAL A 169 -12.10 -8.20 -7.37
N GLN A 170 -11.03 -9.02 -7.38
CA GLN A 170 -11.12 -10.43 -7.00
C GLN A 170 -9.96 -10.84 -6.10
N ALA A 171 -10.28 -11.68 -5.10
CA ALA A 171 -9.31 -12.55 -4.44
C ALA A 171 -9.67 -13.98 -4.80
N GLN A 172 -8.89 -14.61 -5.70
CA GLN A 172 -9.25 -15.89 -6.30
C GLN A 172 -9.09 -17.10 -5.37
N SER A 173 -8.38 -16.92 -4.25
CA SER A 173 -8.05 -18.01 -3.33
C SER A 173 -8.18 -17.63 -1.85
N ASP A 174 -8.62 -16.40 -1.56
CA ASP A 174 -8.73 -15.88 -0.19
C ASP A 174 -9.80 -14.78 -0.11
N ASP A 175 -9.96 -14.16 1.04
CA ASP A 175 -11.00 -13.17 1.34
C ASP A 175 -10.77 -11.81 0.65
N VAL A 176 -11.87 -11.17 0.24
CA VAL A 176 -11.92 -9.72 -0.01
C VAL A 176 -12.48 -9.03 1.24
N ARG A 177 -11.74 -8.05 1.80
CA ARG A 177 -12.19 -7.25 2.95
C ARG A 177 -12.36 -5.79 2.56
N VAL A 178 -13.58 -5.27 2.72
CA VAL A 178 -13.90 -3.84 2.55
C VAL A 178 -14.46 -3.31 3.86
N GLN A 179 -13.73 -2.40 4.50
CA GLN A 179 -14.06 -1.89 5.84
C GLN A 179 -14.05 -0.36 5.84
N SER A 180 -14.97 0.24 6.58
CA SER A 180 -15.06 1.68 6.81
C SER A 180 -15.34 1.94 8.27
N LYS A 181 -14.69 2.97 8.85
CA LYS A 181 -14.99 3.43 10.21
C LYS A 181 -16.34 4.14 10.30
N GLU A 182 -16.76 4.77 9.20
CA GLU A 182 -18.02 5.50 9.10
C GLU A 182 -19.00 4.72 8.21
N GLY A 183 -19.58 5.38 7.21
CA GLY A 183 -20.48 4.74 6.27
C GLY A 183 -19.75 3.90 5.23
N LEU A 184 -20.37 2.79 4.85
CA LEU A 184 -20.04 2.01 3.66
C LEU A 184 -21.29 1.98 2.78
N LYS A 185 -21.17 2.47 1.54
CA LYS A 185 -22.28 2.60 0.59
C LYS A 185 -21.99 1.80 -0.68
N LEU A 186 -22.86 0.86 -1.02
CA LEU A 186 -22.91 0.19 -2.32
C LEU A 186 -24.14 0.69 -3.06
N ILE A 187 -23.93 1.28 -4.24
CA ILE A 187 -24.99 1.95 -4.99
C ILE A 187 -24.85 1.54 -6.45
N SER A 188 -25.95 1.06 -7.05
CA SER A 188 -26.11 0.94 -8.49
C SER A 188 -27.11 1.99 -8.94
N ALA A 189 -26.74 2.82 -9.92
CA ALA A 189 -27.57 3.94 -10.35
C ALA A 189 -28.76 3.49 -11.22
N ASN A 190 -28.54 2.48 -12.07
CA ASN A 190 -29.49 2.09 -13.12
C ASN A 190 -29.89 0.60 -13.05
N ALA A 191 -29.19 -0.21 -12.26
CA ALA A 191 -29.38 -1.66 -12.20
C ALA A 191 -29.44 -2.13 -10.74
N ASP A 192 -29.44 -3.44 -10.51
CA ASP A 192 -29.44 -4.03 -9.18
C ASP A 192 -28.06 -4.05 -8.52
N VAL A 193 -28.06 -4.24 -7.20
CA VAL A 193 -26.88 -4.62 -6.43
C VAL A 193 -27.06 -6.10 -6.07
N ALA A 194 -26.34 -6.98 -6.77
CA ALA A 194 -26.39 -8.41 -6.54
C ALA A 194 -25.35 -8.85 -5.50
N LEU A 195 -25.80 -9.59 -4.48
CA LEU A 195 -24.95 -10.24 -3.49
C LEU A 195 -25.23 -11.75 -3.53
N ALA A 196 -24.20 -12.54 -3.81
CA ALA A 196 -24.28 -13.99 -3.87
C ALA A 196 -23.19 -14.62 -3.00
N ALA A 197 -23.54 -15.70 -2.30
CA ALA A 197 -22.62 -16.44 -1.45
C ALA A 197 -22.84 -17.95 -1.65
N GLY A 198 -21.76 -18.73 -1.69
CA GLY A 198 -21.84 -20.19 -1.87
C GLY A 198 -22.28 -20.95 -0.62
N LYS A 199 -22.25 -20.32 0.56
CA LYS A 199 -22.65 -20.94 1.85
C LYS A 199 -23.68 -20.08 2.58
N THR A 200 -23.26 -18.90 3.01
CA THR A 200 -24.05 -18.03 3.88
C THR A 200 -23.93 -16.58 3.44
N LEU A 201 -25.07 -15.89 3.36
CA LEU A 201 -25.11 -14.43 3.33
C LEU A 201 -25.61 -13.94 4.70
N HIS A 202 -24.77 -13.20 5.43
CA HIS A 202 -25.06 -12.75 6.79
C HIS A 202 -24.95 -11.22 6.91
N LEU A 203 -26.05 -10.58 7.28
CA LEU A 203 -26.13 -9.15 7.54
C LEU A 203 -26.49 -8.97 9.01
N ALA A 204 -25.63 -8.31 9.79
CA ALA A 204 -25.84 -8.10 11.20
C ALA A 204 -25.44 -6.70 11.64
N VAL A 205 -26.06 -6.24 12.72
CA VAL A 205 -25.72 -4.98 13.39
C VAL A 205 -25.32 -5.26 14.84
N ALA A 206 -24.52 -4.36 15.42
CA ALA A 206 -24.04 -4.50 16.80
C ALA A 206 -25.18 -4.63 17.84
N GLY A 207 -26.37 -4.10 17.54
CA GLY A 207 -27.57 -4.23 18.37
C GLY A 207 -28.24 -5.62 18.33
N GLY A 208 -27.65 -6.61 17.65
CA GLY A 208 -28.12 -8.00 17.64
C GLY A 208 -29.21 -8.32 16.61
N ALA A 209 -29.67 -7.35 15.82
CA ALA A 209 -30.53 -7.64 14.68
C ALA A 209 -29.71 -8.23 13.51
N SER A 210 -30.23 -9.26 12.87
CA SER A 210 -29.57 -9.91 11.73
C SER A 210 -30.55 -10.54 10.74
N VAL A 211 -30.08 -10.67 9.50
CA VAL A 211 -30.70 -11.44 8.42
C VAL A 211 -29.65 -12.41 7.89
N THR A 212 -29.98 -13.70 7.90
CA THR A 212 -29.08 -14.77 7.43
C THR A 212 -29.76 -15.60 6.37
N ILE A 213 -29.11 -15.82 5.23
CA ILE A 213 -29.53 -16.73 4.17
C ILE A 213 -28.54 -17.90 4.13
N GLU A 214 -29.01 -19.10 4.45
CA GLU A 214 -28.18 -20.30 4.53
C GLU A 214 -29.02 -21.57 4.31
N GLY A 215 -28.49 -22.54 3.56
CA GLY A 215 -29.15 -23.84 3.37
C GLY A 215 -30.56 -23.77 2.78
N GLY A 216 -30.84 -22.75 1.96
CA GLY A 216 -32.17 -22.48 1.40
C GLY A 216 -33.16 -21.78 2.36
N ASN A 217 -32.75 -21.50 3.60
CA ASN A 217 -33.58 -20.81 4.59
C ASN A 217 -33.21 -19.33 4.70
N ILE A 218 -34.19 -18.53 5.13
CA ILE A 218 -33.99 -17.13 5.51
C ILE A 218 -34.34 -17.00 7.00
N THR A 219 -33.36 -16.62 7.81
CA THR A 219 -33.51 -16.40 9.25
C THR A 219 -33.43 -14.91 9.54
N VAL A 220 -34.49 -14.35 10.11
CA VAL A 220 -34.51 -12.98 10.62
C VAL A 220 -34.54 -13.04 12.13
N ALA A 221 -33.49 -12.54 12.78
CA ALA A 221 -33.36 -12.54 14.24
C ALA A 221 -33.22 -11.11 14.75
N CYS A 222 -33.95 -10.77 15.81
CA CYS A 222 -33.70 -9.55 16.57
C CYS A 222 -34.07 -9.75 18.05
N PRO A 223 -33.38 -9.09 18.99
CA PRO A 223 -33.72 -9.18 20.41
C PRO A 223 -35.05 -8.49 20.77
N GLY A 224 -35.52 -7.56 19.93
CA GLY A 224 -36.79 -6.85 20.11
C GLY A 224 -37.93 -7.42 19.25
N THR A 225 -38.94 -6.60 19.02
CA THR A 225 -40.12 -6.94 18.20
C THR A 225 -39.81 -6.86 16.70
N ILE A 226 -40.14 -7.92 15.95
CA ILE A 226 -40.15 -7.89 14.47
C ILE A 226 -41.46 -7.23 14.00
N THR A 227 -41.36 -5.99 13.48
CA THR A 227 -42.50 -5.29 12.89
C THR A 227 -42.58 -5.60 11.39
N VAL A 228 -43.67 -6.26 10.98
CA VAL A 228 -43.97 -6.54 9.56
C VAL A 228 -45.17 -5.72 9.12
N HIS A 229 -45.00 -4.83 8.16
CA HIS A 229 -46.09 -4.06 7.54
C HIS A 229 -46.63 -4.83 6.32
N ALA A 230 -47.86 -5.37 6.41
CA ALA A 230 -48.48 -6.13 5.33
C ALA A 230 -50.01 -5.92 5.32
N SER A 231 -50.62 -5.81 4.13
CA SER A 231 -52.07 -5.61 3.96
C SER A 231 -52.91 -6.86 4.28
N LYS A 232 -52.30 -8.05 4.26
CA LYS A 232 -52.88 -9.33 4.73
C LYS A 232 -51.79 -10.11 5.45
N LYS A 233 -52.10 -10.65 6.63
CA LYS A 233 -51.26 -11.63 7.33
C LYS A 233 -52.03 -12.93 7.44
N SER A 234 -51.57 -13.97 6.74
CA SER A 234 -52.06 -15.33 6.91
C SER A 234 -50.97 -16.11 7.64
N PHE A 235 -51.24 -16.44 8.90
CA PHE A 235 -50.40 -17.35 9.66
C PHE A 235 -51.02 -18.73 9.48
N VAL A 236 -50.48 -19.54 8.56
CA VAL A 236 -50.98 -20.90 8.36
C VAL A 236 -50.45 -21.73 9.51
N GLY A 237 -51.36 -22.28 10.31
CA GLY A 237 -51.02 -23.15 11.45
C GLY A 237 -50.29 -24.43 11.00
N PRO A 238 -49.71 -25.18 11.94
CA PRO A 238 -49.03 -26.42 11.62
C PRO A 238 -49.97 -27.38 10.88
N VAL A 239 -49.53 -27.91 9.73
CA VAL A 239 -50.24 -28.98 9.04
C VAL A 239 -50.08 -30.23 9.91
N GLN A 240 -51.14 -30.63 10.62
CA GLN A 240 -51.19 -31.96 11.22
C GLN A 240 -51.31 -32.99 10.09
N GLN A 241 -50.20 -33.63 9.74
CA GLN A 241 -50.27 -34.91 9.04
C GLN A 241 -50.73 -35.95 10.07
N ALA A 242 -52.01 -36.33 10.01
CA ALA A 242 -52.50 -37.51 10.70
C ALA A 242 -51.81 -38.74 10.08
N TYR A 243 -50.77 -39.23 10.73
CA TYR A 243 -50.18 -40.53 10.43
C TYR A 243 -51.08 -41.59 11.09
N PRO A 244 -51.84 -42.41 10.33
CA PRO A 244 -52.51 -43.55 10.93
C PRO A 244 -51.42 -44.56 11.29
N LEU A 245 -51.19 -44.75 12.59
CA LEU A 245 -50.40 -45.88 13.07
C LEU A 245 -51.15 -47.19 12.72
N PRO A 246 -50.43 -48.23 12.26
CA PRO A 246 -51.00 -49.55 12.03
C PRO A 246 -51.51 -50.23 13.31
#